data_AF-A0ABD3PMQ7-F1
#
_entry.id   AF-A0ABD3PMQ7-F1
#
_cell.length_a   1.000
_cell.length_b   1.000
_cell.length_c   1.000
_cell.angle_alpha   90.00
_cell.angle_beta   90.00
_cell.angle_gamma   90.00
#
_symmetry.space_group_name_H-M   'P 1'
#
loop_
_entity.id
_entity.type
_entity.pdbx_description
1 polymer ?
#
loop_
_entity_poly.entity_id
_entity_poly.type
_entity_poly.pdbx_seq_one_letter_code
_entity_poly.pdbx_strand_id
1 'polypeptide(L)'
;MKLSFLFFFCLSNFDASDSFVIVKSSSRNGLTLKRNNHKLAQQRGQSLASGRRSNDEDKFSFQQRIESVKTGVLGALAGGIAATPFIALHDIPSYGLASWEFDTDMGAIQSALFAIVYRYCVRENDKNDMLNMGVIGAFVVVRTLSRVRVPAYCSAAPLDCGDPLGYFDWDMIQQLLLNGVESAALFGGAAAAMEVAYDRNWISKFPN
;
A
#
# COMPACT_ATOMS: atom_id res chain seq x y z
N MET A 1 -16.82 -12.34 16.86
CA MET A 1 -18.04 -12.36 16.03
C MET A 1 -18.73 -11.00 15.86
N LYS A 2 -18.88 -10.15 16.89
CA LYS A 2 -19.52 -8.82 16.74
C LYS A 2 -18.62 -7.71 16.16
N LEU A 3 -17.30 -7.86 16.18
CA LEU A 3 -16.36 -6.79 15.78
C LEU A 3 -16.02 -6.82 14.27
N SER A 4 -15.82 -8.00 13.68
CA SER A 4 -15.59 -8.16 12.23
C SER A 4 -16.83 -7.80 11.40
N PHE A 5 -18.03 -8.12 11.91
CA PHE A 5 -19.26 -7.61 11.31
C PHE A 5 -19.38 -6.10 11.47
N LEU A 6 -18.89 -5.50 12.57
CA LEU A 6 -18.86 -4.04 12.69
C LEU A 6 -17.86 -3.42 11.73
N PHE A 7 -16.69 -4.01 11.46
CA PHE A 7 -15.74 -3.45 10.49
C PHE A 7 -16.26 -3.59 9.05
N PHE A 8 -16.82 -4.76 8.70
CA PHE A 8 -17.43 -4.99 7.40
C PHE A 8 -18.68 -4.13 7.19
N PHE A 9 -19.54 -3.94 8.21
CA PHE A 9 -20.76 -3.12 8.15
C PHE A 9 -20.48 -1.61 8.30
N CYS A 10 -19.40 -1.21 8.99
CA CYS A 10 -18.98 0.19 9.09
C CYS A 10 -18.25 0.65 7.82
N LEU A 11 -17.51 -0.23 7.12
CA LEU A 11 -16.94 0.09 5.79
C LEU A 11 -17.95 -0.02 4.64
N SER A 12 -18.93 -0.92 4.69
CA SER A 12 -19.97 -1.01 3.64
C SER A 12 -21.07 0.05 3.75
N ASN A 13 -21.17 0.76 4.89
CA ASN A 13 -21.95 2.00 5.02
C ASN A 13 -21.10 3.27 4.90
N PHE A 14 -19.79 3.15 4.64
CA PHE A 14 -18.94 4.30 4.40
C PHE A 14 -19.14 4.77 2.95
N ASP A 15 -20.25 5.45 2.73
CA ASP A 15 -20.45 6.31 1.57
C ASP A 15 -19.33 7.36 1.62
N ALA A 16 -18.34 7.20 0.74
CA ALA A 16 -17.20 8.10 0.60
C ALA A 16 -17.60 9.52 0.17
N SER A 17 -18.90 9.82 0.05
CA SER A 17 -19.41 11.11 -0.38
C SER A 17 -19.61 12.11 0.75
N ASP A 18 -19.85 11.71 2.02
CA ASP A 18 -20.48 12.68 2.95
C ASP A 18 -20.01 12.80 4.39
N SER A 19 -18.99 12.09 4.89
CA SER A 19 -18.53 12.36 6.26
C SER A 19 -17.10 11.93 6.53
N PHE A 20 -16.17 12.88 6.49
CA PHE A 20 -14.96 12.76 7.31
C PHE A 20 -14.47 14.11 7.82
N VAL A 21 -15.00 14.46 9.00
CA VAL A 21 -14.43 15.43 9.91
C VAL A 21 -13.11 14.84 10.43
N ILE A 22 -11.96 15.38 10.01
CA ILE A 22 -10.70 15.20 10.76
C ILE A 22 -9.93 16.52 10.95
N VAL A 23 -9.88 16.87 12.23
CA VAL A 23 -8.78 17.43 13.02
C VAL A 23 -7.87 18.43 12.31
N LYS A 24 -8.15 19.70 12.60
CA LYS A 24 -7.28 20.85 12.35
C LYS A 24 -5.99 20.73 13.18
N SER A 25 -4.96 20.08 12.64
CA SER A 25 -3.62 20.13 13.23
C SER A 25 -3.04 21.52 13.00
N SER A 26 -3.04 22.31 14.07
CA SER A 26 -2.47 23.65 14.17
C SER A 26 -0.95 23.56 14.10
N SER A 27 -0.36 23.76 12.91
CA SER A 27 1.08 23.86 12.76
C SER A 27 1.52 25.31 12.99
N ARG A 28 2.13 25.55 14.15
CA ARG A 28 2.79 26.83 14.49
C ARG A 28 4.02 27.04 13.60
N ASN A 29 4.18 28.30 13.22
CA ASN A 29 5.29 28.87 12.47
C ASN A 29 6.66 28.67 13.15
N GLY A 30 7.71 28.57 12.34
CA GLY A 30 9.10 28.60 12.81
C GLY A 30 10.14 28.43 11.71
N LEU A 31 10.21 29.41 10.79
CA LEU A 31 11.31 29.57 9.84
C LEU A 31 12.64 29.82 10.58
N THR A 32 13.69 29.07 10.24
CA THR A 32 15.05 29.62 10.22
C THR A 32 15.92 28.82 9.23
N LEU A 33 15.99 29.34 8.02
CA LEU A 33 16.78 28.80 6.91
C LEU A 33 18.12 29.57 6.89
N LYS A 34 19.24 28.88 7.16
CA LYS A 34 20.59 29.43 6.95
C LYS A 34 21.42 28.48 6.09
N ARG A 35 21.72 28.94 4.88
CA ARG A 35 22.90 28.63 4.05
C ARG A 35 23.16 27.15 3.72
N ASN A 36 23.04 26.80 2.43
CA ASN A 36 24.22 26.78 1.55
C ASN A 36 23.85 26.58 0.08
N ASN A 37 24.41 27.48 -0.73
CA ASN A 37 24.21 27.68 -2.16
C ASN A 37 24.96 26.63 -2.98
N HIS A 38 24.37 25.45 -3.21
CA HIS A 38 24.95 24.49 -4.16
C HIS A 38 23.94 23.75 -5.06
N LYS A 39 22.67 24.19 -5.12
CA LYS A 39 21.62 23.62 -5.98
C LYS A 39 21.04 24.60 -7.01
N LEU A 40 21.85 25.54 -7.51
CA LEU A 40 21.38 26.62 -8.40
C LEU A 40 21.27 26.25 -9.89
N ALA A 41 21.52 25.00 -10.29
CA ALA A 41 21.35 24.56 -11.68
C ALA A 41 20.06 23.76 -11.96
N GLN A 42 19.35 23.27 -10.94
CA GLN A 42 18.17 22.41 -11.12
C GLN A 42 16.82 23.13 -10.86
N GLN A 43 16.84 24.39 -10.42
CA GLN A 43 15.64 25.16 -10.03
C GLN A 43 15.23 26.24 -11.06
N ARG A 44 15.99 26.43 -12.15
CA ARG A 44 15.71 27.51 -13.12
C ARG A 44 14.55 27.22 -14.09
N GLY A 45 14.08 25.96 -14.16
CA GLY A 45 12.89 25.58 -14.92
C GLY A 45 11.56 25.77 -14.16
N GLN A 46 11.60 26.06 -12.86
CA GLN A 46 10.39 26.12 -12.01
C GLN A 46 10.11 27.51 -11.42
N SER A 47 10.98 28.51 -11.63
CA SER A 47 10.91 29.80 -10.93
C SER A 47 10.16 30.93 -11.67
N LEU A 48 9.79 30.77 -12.94
CA LEU A 48 9.11 31.84 -13.71
C LEU A 48 7.57 31.78 -13.68
N ALA A 49 7.00 30.74 -13.07
CA ALA A 49 5.56 30.62 -12.81
C ALA A 49 5.17 31.06 -11.37
N SER A 50 6.12 31.58 -10.59
CA SER A 50 5.99 31.88 -9.15
C SER A 50 5.76 33.38 -8.88
N GLY A 51 4.79 33.99 -9.57
CA GLY A 51 4.52 35.43 -9.44
C GLY A 51 3.07 35.80 -9.12
N ARG A 52 2.11 34.85 -9.16
CA ARG A 52 0.67 35.18 -9.05
C ARG A 52 -0.20 34.05 -8.49
N ARG A 53 0.31 33.24 -7.56
CA ARG A 53 -0.43 32.15 -6.90
C ARG A 53 -0.22 32.21 -5.39
N SER A 54 -1.16 32.81 -4.67
CA SER A 54 -1.22 32.72 -3.20
C SER A 54 -2.57 32.25 -2.66
N ASN A 55 -3.54 31.97 -3.53
CA ASN A 55 -4.83 31.36 -3.15
C ASN A 55 -5.07 29.97 -3.75
N ASP A 56 -4.33 29.58 -4.80
CA ASP A 56 -4.51 28.28 -5.46
C ASP A 56 -3.61 27.17 -4.87
N GLU A 57 -2.48 27.51 -4.25
CA GLU A 57 -1.48 26.54 -3.77
C GLU A 57 -2.01 25.67 -2.60
N ASP A 58 -2.84 26.24 -1.73
CA ASP A 58 -3.46 25.49 -0.62
C ASP A 58 -4.51 24.50 -1.14
N LYS A 59 -5.28 24.90 -2.16
CA LYS A 59 -6.37 24.07 -2.71
C LYS A 59 -5.83 22.82 -3.41
N PHE A 60 -4.70 22.93 -4.11
CA PHE A 60 -4.03 21.76 -4.70
C PHE A 60 -3.42 20.83 -3.64
N SER A 61 -2.86 21.36 -2.55
CA SER A 61 -2.34 20.55 -1.43
C SER A 61 -3.45 19.76 -0.72
N PHE A 62 -4.59 20.40 -0.40
CA PHE A 62 -5.71 19.71 0.24
C PHE A 62 -6.39 18.70 -0.68
N GLN A 63 -6.59 19.05 -1.95
CA GLN A 63 -7.18 18.12 -2.93
C GLN A 63 -6.30 16.88 -3.11
N GLN A 64 -4.97 17.07 -3.24
CA GLN A 64 -4.01 15.96 -3.35
C GLN A 64 -4.02 15.04 -2.13
N ARG A 65 -4.18 15.61 -0.92
CA ARG A 65 -4.33 14.85 0.33
C ARG A 65 -5.61 14.03 0.34
N ILE A 66 -6.74 14.64 -0.04
CA ILE A 66 -8.05 13.94 -0.09
C ILE A 66 -8.00 12.80 -1.11
N GLU A 67 -7.43 13.05 -2.29
CA GLU A 67 -7.24 12.02 -3.30
C GLU A 67 -6.33 10.89 -2.79
N SER A 68 -5.29 11.21 -2.01
CA SER A 68 -4.43 10.19 -1.39
C SER A 68 -5.20 9.33 -0.38
N VAL A 69 -6.08 9.93 0.43
CA VAL A 69 -6.93 9.17 1.36
C VAL A 69 -7.90 8.27 0.59
N LYS A 70 -8.54 8.80 -0.46
CA LYS A 70 -9.42 8.02 -1.33
C LYS A 70 -8.71 6.81 -1.94
N THR A 71 -7.46 6.99 -2.37
CA THR A 71 -6.65 5.87 -2.90
C THR A 71 -6.33 4.84 -1.85
N GLY A 72 -6.03 5.27 -0.62
CA GLY A 72 -5.78 4.37 0.50
C GLY A 72 -7.02 3.53 0.83
N VAL A 73 -8.21 4.14 0.90
CA VAL A 73 -9.47 3.43 1.17
C VAL A 73 -9.80 2.45 0.04
N LEU A 74 -9.64 2.86 -1.22
CA LEU A 74 -9.85 1.98 -2.38
C LEU A 74 -8.88 0.79 -2.35
N GLY A 75 -7.60 1.04 -2.06
CA GLY A 75 -6.59 -0.01 -1.90
C GLY A 75 -6.90 -0.98 -0.77
N ALA A 76 -7.35 -0.46 0.38
CA ALA A 76 -7.74 -1.26 1.54
C ALA A 76 -8.87 -2.25 1.18
N LEU A 77 -9.91 -1.73 0.55
CA LEU A 77 -11.09 -2.52 0.16
C LEU A 77 -10.76 -3.52 -0.94
N ALA A 78 -10.11 -3.07 -2.02
CA ALA A 78 -9.79 -3.92 -3.15
C ALA A 78 -8.82 -5.04 -2.77
N GLY A 79 -7.72 -4.70 -2.08
CA GLY A 79 -6.73 -5.68 -1.62
C GLY A 79 -7.30 -6.62 -0.56
N GLY A 80 -8.09 -6.09 0.39
CA GLY A 80 -8.76 -6.90 1.41
C GLY A 80 -9.71 -7.93 0.78
N ILE A 81 -10.64 -7.50 -0.08
CA ILE A 81 -11.59 -8.40 -0.75
C ILE A 81 -10.87 -9.42 -1.64
N ALA A 82 -9.85 -8.99 -2.39
CA ALA A 82 -9.08 -9.87 -3.27
C ALA A 82 -8.30 -10.94 -2.49
N ALA A 83 -7.75 -10.60 -1.33
CA ALA A 83 -6.93 -11.51 -0.53
C ALA A 83 -7.74 -12.41 0.42
N THR A 84 -8.90 -11.93 0.91
CA THR A 84 -9.74 -12.64 1.90
C THR A 84 -10.00 -14.12 1.57
N PRO A 85 -10.38 -14.53 0.34
CA PRO A 85 -10.62 -15.95 0.05
C PRO A 85 -9.34 -16.79 0.11
N PHE A 86 -8.19 -16.24 -0.27
CA PHE A 86 -6.91 -16.95 -0.22
C PHE A 86 -6.43 -17.12 1.23
N ILE A 87 -6.56 -16.07 2.05
CA ILE A 87 -6.20 -16.10 3.47
C ILE A 87 -7.14 -17.07 4.22
N ALA A 88 -8.43 -17.06 3.91
CA ALA A 88 -9.41 -17.95 4.54
C ALA A 88 -9.10 -19.43 4.31
N LEU A 89 -8.67 -19.79 3.09
CA LEU A 89 -8.34 -21.17 2.75
C LEU A 89 -7.11 -21.69 3.51
N HIS A 90 -6.15 -20.82 3.82
CA HIS A 90 -4.89 -21.20 4.45
C HIS A 90 -4.93 -21.09 5.99
N ASP A 91 -5.50 -20.01 6.54
CA ASP A 91 -5.36 -19.70 7.96
C ASP A 91 -6.45 -20.31 8.85
N ILE A 92 -7.67 -20.50 8.32
CA ILE A 92 -8.76 -21.15 9.07
C ILE A 92 -8.37 -22.58 9.53
N PRO A 93 -7.84 -23.46 8.66
CA PRO A 93 -7.45 -24.81 9.08
C PRO A 93 -6.16 -24.85 9.92
N SER A 94 -5.26 -23.87 9.74
CA SER A 94 -3.90 -23.92 10.32
C SER A 94 -3.76 -23.18 11.65
N TYR A 95 -4.35 -21.98 11.76
CA TYR A 95 -4.13 -21.05 12.87
C TYR A 95 -5.44 -20.58 13.53
N GLY A 96 -6.58 -20.93 12.94
CA GLY A 96 -7.91 -20.62 13.44
C GLY A 96 -8.42 -19.22 13.05
N LEU A 97 -9.68 -18.96 13.40
CA LEU A 97 -10.43 -17.81 12.91
C LEU A 97 -9.90 -16.45 13.39
N ALA A 98 -9.26 -16.41 14.56
CA ALA A 98 -8.67 -15.19 15.11
C ALA A 98 -7.41 -14.74 14.32
N SER A 99 -6.60 -15.70 13.86
CA SER A 99 -5.42 -15.38 13.03
C SER A 99 -5.86 -14.86 11.67
N TRP A 100 -6.87 -15.49 11.07
CA TRP A 100 -7.44 -15.07 9.79
C TRP A 100 -7.96 -13.63 9.81
N GLU A 101 -8.70 -13.24 10.85
CA GLU A 101 -9.23 -11.86 11.00
C GLU A 101 -8.08 -10.86 11.11
N PHE A 102 -7.09 -11.16 11.97
CA PHE A 102 -5.91 -10.30 12.13
C PHE A 102 -5.11 -10.15 10.84
N ASP A 103 -4.89 -11.24 10.11
CA ASP A 103 -4.11 -11.24 8.88
C ASP A 103 -4.84 -10.53 7.72
N THR A 104 -6.17 -10.64 7.68
CA THR A 104 -7.01 -9.90 6.72
C THR A 104 -6.98 -8.39 7.01
N ASP A 105 -7.12 -7.98 8.28
CA ASP A 105 -7.05 -6.57 8.68
C ASP A 105 -5.67 -5.96 8.41
N MET A 106 -4.60 -6.67 8.75
CA MET A 106 -3.23 -6.25 8.44
C MET A 106 -2.99 -6.20 6.92
N GLY A 107 -3.54 -7.16 6.17
CA GLY A 107 -3.51 -7.17 4.71
C GLY A 107 -4.18 -5.94 4.09
N ALA A 108 -5.36 -5.55 4.58
CA ALA A 108 -6.08 -4.36 4.12
C ALA A 108 -5.30 -3.07 4.39
N ILE A 109 -4.64 -2.95 5.55
CA ILE A 109 -3.79 -1.78 5.84
C ILE A 109 -2.58 -1.75 4.90
N GLN A 110 -1.97 -2.90 4.61
CA GLN A 110 -0.85 -2.97 3.68
C GLN A 110 -1.26 -2.61 2.25
N SER A 111 -2.42 -3.07 1.78
CA SER A 111 -2.93 -2.70 0.45
C SER A 111 -3.30 -1.22 0.38
N ALA A 112 -3.78 -0.62 1.47
CA ALA A 112 -4.00 0.83 1.57
C ALA A 112 -2.70 1.62 1.37
N LEU A 113 -1.64 1.24 2.09
CA LEU A 113 -0.33 1.88 1.97
C LEU A 113 0.28 1.68 0.58
N PHE A 114 0.16 0.47 0.02
CA PHE A 114 0.59 0.17 -1.33
C PHE A 114 -0.13 1.06 -2.37
N ALA A 115 -1.45 1.21 -2.26
CA ALA A 115 -2.22 2.04 -3.19
C ALA A 115 -1.77 3.51 -3.19
N ILE A 116 -1.46 4.06 -2.01
CA ILE A 116 -0.91 5.41 -1.89
C ILE A 116 0.45 5.49 -2.61
N VAL A 117 1.35 4.54 -2.35
CA VAL A 117 2.68 4.50 -2.99
C VAL A 117 2.56 4.35 -4.51
N TYR A 118 1.69 3.46 -4.98
CA TYR A 118 1.47 3.23 -6.40
C TYR A 118 0.92 4.47 -7.10
N ARG A 119 0.05 5.26 -6.46
CA ARG A 119 -0.37 6.57 -7.00
C ARG A 119 0.80 7.54 -7.21
N TYR A 120 1.82 7.51 -6.33
CA TYR A 120 3.00 8.35 -6.49
C TYR A 120 3.96 7.83 -7.56
N CYS A 121 4.04 6.51 -7.74
CA CYS A 121 4.88 5.87 -8.75
C CYS A 121 4.28 5.99 -10.16
N VAL A 122 2.97 5.84 -10.30
CA VAL A 122 2.26 5.86 -11.60
C VAL A 122 1.76 7.27 -11.90
N ARG A 123 2.54 8.01 -12.69
CA ARG A 123 2.26 9.41 -13.05
C ARG A 123 1.56 9.51 -14.41
N GLU A 124 0.80 10.58 -14.61
CA GLU A 124 -0.08 10.73 -15.79
C GLU A 124 0.67 10.75 -17.14
N ASN A 125 1.92 11.19 -17.14
CA ASN A 125 2.75 11.33 -18.34
C ASN A 125 3.86 10.27 -18.46
N ASP A 126 3.89 9.26 -17.59
CA ASP A 126 4.90 8.21 -17.61
C ASP A 126 4.24 6.85 -17.90
N LYS A 127 4.44 6.33 -19.13
CA LYS A 127 3.82 5.08 -19.63
C LYS A 127 4.78 3.89 -19.53
N ASN A 128 5.62 3.86 -18.52
CA ASN A 128 6.57 2.77 -18.31
C ASN A 128 5.92 1.63 -17.51
N ASP A 129 5.28 0.69 -18.20
CA ASP A 129 4.61 -0.48 -17.59
C ASP A 129 5.56 -1.33 -16.73
N MET A 130 6.85 -1.35 -17.07
CA MET A 130 7.88 -2.05 -16.30
C MET A 130 8.09 -1.45 -14.89
N LEU A 131 7.91 -0.14 -14.73
CA LEU A 131 8.01 0.53 -13.43
C LEU A 131 6.82 0.14 -12.53
N ASN A 132 5.61 0.09 -13.10
CA ASN A 132 4.39 -0.25 -12.39
C ASN A 132 4.44 -1.69 -11.85
N MET A 133 4.84 -2.64 -12.71
CA MET A 133 5.02 -4.04 -12.32
C MET A 133 6.15 -4.22 -11.30
N GLY A 134 7.21 -3.42 -11.39
CA GLY A 134 8.30 -3.43 -10.41
C GLY A 134 7.84 -3.05 -9.00
N VAL A 135 6.98 -2.03 -8.87
CA VAL A 135 6.42 -1.61 -7.58
C VAL A 135 5.52 -2.69 -6.98
N ILE A 136 4.66 -3.32 -7.80
CA ILE A 136 3.84 -4.45 -7.35
C ILE A 136 4.74 -5.60 -6.87
N GLY A 137 5.72 -6.00 -7.68
CA GLY A 137 6.65 -7.09 -7.37
C GLY A 137 7.44 -6.86 -6.09
N ALA A 138 7.91 -5.63 -5.85
CA ALA A 138 8.65 -5.30 -4.63
C ALA A 138 7.81 -5.50 -3.36
N PHE A 139 6.55 -5.04 -3.36
CA PHE A 139 5.66 -5.21 -2.21
C PHE A 139 5.28 -6.68 -1.98
N VAL A 140 5.03 -7.43 -3.06
CA VAL A 140 4.77 -8.88 -2.99
C VAL A 140 5.95 -9.58 -2.33
N VAL A 141 7.17 -9.40 -2.86
CA VAL A 141 8.37 -10.07 -2.35
C VAL A 141 8.63 -9.73 -0.87
N VAL A 142 8.54 -8.45 -0.49
CA VAL A 142 8.76 -8.02 0.89
C VAL A 142 7.71 -8.62 1.84
N ARG A 143 6.42 -8.61 1.47
CA ARG A 143 5.37 -9.22 2.30
C ARG A 143 5.58 -10.72 2.43
N THR A 144 5.82 -11.42 1.33
CA THR A 144 6.04 -12.87 1.33
C THR A 144 7.21 -13.28 2.20
N LEU A 145 8.37 -12.62 2.05
CA LEU A 145 9.56 -12.93 2.86
C LEU A 145 9.33 -12.63 4.35
N SER A 146 8.53 -11.61 4.68
CA SER A 146 8.21 -11.28 6.08
C SER A 146 7.29 -12.28 6.78
N ARG A 147 6.52 -13.09 6.02
CA ARG A 147 5.58 -14.08 6.56
C ARG A 147 6.17 -15.49 6.69
N VAL A 148 7.33 -15.77 6.08
CA VAL A 148 8.00 -17.07 6.21
C VAL A 148 8.37 -17.30 7.68
N ARG A 149 7.90 -18.41 8.24
CA ARG A 149 8.26 -18.84 9.60
C ARG A 149 9.28 -19.96 9.53
N VAL A 150 10.37 -19.81 10.27
CA VAL A 150 11.38 -20.86 10.39
C VAL A 150 10.81 -21.96 11.30
N PRO A 151 10.78 -23.22 10.84
CA PRO A 151 10.24 -24.31 11.62
C PRO A 151 11.18 -24.72 12.76
N ALA A 152 10.62 -25.31 13.82
CA ALA A 152 11.33 -25.59 15.08
C ALA A 152 12.44 -26.65 14.99
N TYR A 153 12.52 -27.40 13.88
CA TYR A 153 13.58 -28.39 13.66
C TYR A 153 14.86 -27.79 13.05
N CYS A 154 14.85 -26.51 12.67
CA CYS A 154 16.04 -25.86 12.13
C CYS A 154 17.05 -25.50 13.23
N SER A 155 18.34 -25.73 12.94
CA SER A 155 19.46 -25.25 13.76
C SER A 155 19.66 -23.74 13.53
N ALA A 156 19.92 -22.95 14.58
CA ALA A 156 20.05 -21.49 14.47
C ALA A 156 21.46 -21.00 14.10
N ALA A 157 22.50 -21.85 14.12
CA ALA A 157 23.87 -21.45 13.80
C ALA A 157 24.80 -22.65 13.51
N PRO A 158 25.16 -22.93 12.23
CA PRO A 158 24.64 -22.32 10.99
C PRO A 158 23.14 -22.64 10.78
N LEU A 159 22.42 -21.80 10.03
CA LEU A 159 21.01 -22.06 9.70
C LEU A 159 20.95 -23.29 8.79
N ASP A 160 20.54 -24.43 9.36
CA ASP A 160 20.41 -25.69 8.64
C ASP A 160 19.02 -26.26 8.92
N CYS A 161 18.21 -26.29 7.87
CA CYS A 161 16.84 -26.74 7.82
C CYS A 161 16.68 -28.02 6.98
N GLY A 162 17.78 -28.57 6.44
CA GLY A 162 17.78 -29.75 5.57
C GLY A 162 17.69 -29.45 4.07
N ASP A 163 17.51 -30.51 3.27
CA ASP A 163 17.38 -30.45 1.80
C ASP A 163 16.13 -29.65 1.38
N PRO A 164 16.12 -28.92 0.25
CA PRO A 164 17.04 -29.01 -0.90
C PRO A 164 18.17 -27.96 -0.95
N LEU A 165 18.13 -26.89 -0.15
CA LEU A 165 19.11 -25.79 -0.22
C LEU A 165 19.87 -25.57 1.10
N GLY A 166 19.66 -26.40 2.13
CA GLY A 166 20.19 -26.23 3.49
C GLY A 166 19.49 -25.09 4.24
N TYR A 167 19.37 -23.92 3.62
CA TYR A 167 18.72 -22.73 4.18
C TYR A 167 17.19 -22.70 3.97
N PHE A 168 16.71 -23.22 2.83
CA PHE A 168 15.28 -23.33 2.50
C PHE A 168 14.90 -24.80 2.37
N ASP A 169 14.08 -25.28 3.29
CA ASP A 169 13.42 -26.59 3.22
C ASP A 169 12.17 -26.52 2.34
N TRP A 170 11.68 -27.68 1.91
CA TRP A 170 10.42 -27.83 1.16
C TRP A 170 9.24 -27.15 1.83
N ASP A 171 9.12 -27.23 3.17
CA ASP A 171 8.04 -26.56 3.89
C ASP A 171 8.13 -25.04 3.79
N MET A 172 9.35 -24.48 3.90
CA MET A 172 9.57 -23.04 3.72
C MET A 172 9.30 -22.58 2.29
N ILE A 173 9.65 -23.40 1.28
CA ILE A 173 9.37 -23.10 -0.13
C ILE A 173 7.86 -23.11 -0.37
N GLN A 174 7.14 -24.09 0.21
CA GLN A 174 5.68 -24.16 0.09
C GLN A 174 5.01 -22.98 0.79
N GLN A 175 5.44 -22.62 2.00
CA GLN A 175 4.98 -21.42 2.69
C GLN A 175 5.26 -20.16 1.88
N LEU A 176 6.46 -20.04 1.30
CA LEU A 176 6.82 -18.90 0.45
C LEU A 176 5.92 -18.81 -0.78
N LEU A 177 5.65 -19.93 -1.45
CA LEU A 177 4.79 -19.95 -2.63
C LEU A 177 3.34 -19.58 -2.27
N LEU A 178 2.78 -20.16 -1.21
CA LEU A 178 1.41 -19.90 -0.78
C LEU A 178 1.22 -18.45 -0.33
N ASN A 179 2.10 -17.96 0.55
CA ASN A 179 2.11 -16.55 0.97
C ASN A 179 2.43 -15.61 -0.21
N GLY A 180 3.17 -16.08 -1.22
CA GLY A 180 3.49 -15.38 -2.46
C GLY A 180 2.27 -15.15 -3.31
N VAL A 181 1.48 -16.20 -3.56
CA VAL A 181 0.22 -16.12 -4.31
C VAL A 181 -0.78 -15.22 -3.59
N GLU A 182 -0.91 -15.34 -2.28
CA GLU A 182 -1.76 -14.46 -1.48
C GLU A 182 -1.33 -12.99 -1.60
N SER A 183 -0.03 -12.72 -1.46
CA SER A 183 0.52 -11.36 -1.57
C SER A 183 0.34 -10.79 -2.99
N ALA A 184 0.51 -11.62 -4.02
CA ALA A 184 0.27 -11.25 -5.41
C ALA A 184 -1.21 -10.95 -5.68
N ALA A 185 -2.13 -11.74 -5.13
CA ALA A 185 -3.56 -11.46 -5.22
C ALA A 185 -3.94 -10.15 -4.50
N LEU A 186 -3.36 -9.90 -3.32
CA LEU A 186 -3.59 -8.71 -2.51
C LEU A 186 -3.13 -7.43 -3.23
N PHE A 187 -1.86 -7.36 -3.64
CA PHE A 187 -1.31 -6.16 -4.27
C PHE A 187 -1.70 -6.04 -5.74
N GLY A 188 -1.80 -7.16 -6.46
CA GLY A 188 -2.28 -7.18 -7.85
C GLY A 188 -3.75 -6.80 -7.96
N GLY A 189 -4.60 -7.29 -7.05
CA GLY A 189 -6.01 -6.89 -6.98
C GLY A 189 -6.19 -5.41 -6.64
N ALA A 190 -5.39 -4.89 -5.70
CA ALA A 190 -5.37 -3.46 -5.40
C ALA A 190 -4.92 -2.62 -6.60
N ALA A 191 -3.85 -3.02 -7.30
CA ALA A 191 -3.37 -2.32 -8.49
C ALA A 191 -4.41 -2.29 -9.61
N ALA A 192 -5.04 -3.43 -9.91
CA ALA A 192 -6.10 -3.53 -10.93
C ALA A 192 -7.30 -2.64 -10.58
N ALA A 193 -7.74 -2.61 -9.32
CA ALA A 193 -8.81 -1.73 -8.89
C ALA A 193 -8.47 -0.24 -9.03
N MET A 194 -7.21 0.12 -8.80
CA MET A 194 -6.76 1.50 -9.01
C MET A 194 -6.68 1.88 -10.48
N GLU A 195 -6.26 0.97 -11.36
CA GLU A 195 -6.29 1.21 -12.81
C GLU A 195 -7.72 1.48 -13.30
N VAL A 196 -8.68 0.66 -12.87
CA VAL A 196 -10.10 0.89 -13.15
C VAL A 196 -10.59 2.23 -12.60
N ALA A 197 -10.12 2.63 -11.42
CA ALA A 197 -10.48 3.91 -10.82
C ALA A 197 -9.85 5.11 -11.55
N TYR A 198 -8.65 4.95 -12.13
CA TYR A 198 -8.04 5.95 -13.01
C TYR A 198 -8.81 6.08 -14.32
N ASP A 199 -9.18 4.96 -14.95
CA ASP A 199 -9.94 4.96 -16.22
C ASP A 199 -11.32 5.62 -16.08
N ARG A 200 -11.98 5.41 -14.93
CA ARG A 200 -13.26 6.05 -14.60
C ARG A 200 -13.14 7.50 -14.12
N ASN A 201 -11.94 8.07 -14.09
CA ASN A 201 -11.66 9.41 -13.54
C ASN A 201 -12.15 9.58 -12.09
N TRP A 202 -12.22 8.50 -11.31
CA TRP A 202 -12.59 8.57 -9.89
C TRP A 202 -11.46 9.15 -9.04
N ILE A 203 -10.22 8.99 -9.49
CA ILE A 203 -9.00 9.49 -8.86
C ILE A 203 -8.14 10.09 -9.97
N SER A 204 -7.57 11.28 -9.75
CA SER A 204 -6.60 11.86 -10.67
C SER A 204 -5.19 11.30 -10.40
N LYS A 205 -4.44 11.04 -11.48
CA LYS A 205 -3.00 10.77 -11.39
C LYS A 205 -2.28 12.06 -11.00
N PHE A 206 -1.14 11.94 -10.33
CA PHE A 206 -0.36 13.14 -10.03
C PHE A 206 0.19 13.76 -11.32
N PRO A 207 0.05 15.10 -11.48
CA PRO A 207 0.65 15.80 -12.61
C PRO A 207 2.19 15.71 -12.56
N ASN A 208 2.83 15.69 -13.73
CA ASN A 208 4.29 15.76 -13.84
C ASN A 208 4.81 17.17 -13.57
#